data_AF-A0AB35BAW5-F1
#
_entry.id   AF-A0AB35BAW5-F1
#
_cell.length_a   1.000
_cell.length_b   1.000
_cell.length_c   1.000
_cell.angle_alpha   90.00
_cell.angle_beta   90.00
_cell.angle_gamma   90.00
#
_symmetry.space_group_name_H-M   'P 1'
#
loop_
_entity.id
_entity.type
_entity.pdbx_description
1 polymer ?
#
loop_
_entity_poly.entity_id
_entity_poly.type
_entity_poly.pdbx_seq_one_letter_code
_entity_poly.pdbx_strand_id
1 'polypeptide(L)' 'MISTSSPFTAEPAPCGHAVDGRRHQENDDAGLLIDDRVYACGCRVIRHEYHDGSVRIKTIRHDGKVLADEHSGNHEA' A
#
# COMPACT_ATOMS: atom_id res chain seq x y z
N MET A 1 16.36 -8.21 3.13
CA MET A 1 15.42 -7.46 2.26
C MET A 1 15.23 -8.12 0.89
N ILE A 2 14.01 -8.59 0.60
CA ILE A 2 13.55 -9.11 -0.68
C ILE A 2 12.59 -8.09 -1.27
N SER A 3 12.85 -7.62 -2.49
CA SER A 3 11.96 -6.70 -3.22
C SER A 3 11.34 -7.43 -4.42
N THR A 4 10.01 -7.41 -4.51
CA THR A 4 9.22 -8.04 -5.58
C THR A 4 8.36 -6.98 -6.24
N SER A 5 8.43 -6.89 -7.57
CA SER A 5 7.57 -5.98 -8.33
C SER A 5 6.81 -6.75 -9.40
N SER A 6 5.49 -6.80 -9.29
CA SER A 6 4.62 -7.55 -10.19
C SER A 6 3.60 -6.62 -10.84
N PRO A 7 3.38 -6.69 -12.16
CA PRO A 7 2.26 -6.03 -12.78
C PRO A 7 0.95 -6.73 -12.39
N PHE A 8 -0.14 -5.99 -12.39
CA PHE A 8 -1.49 -6.51 -12.26
C PHE A 8 -2.41 -5.88 -13.31
N THR A 9 -3.51 -6.56 -13.64
CA THR A 9 -4.47 -6.10 -14.64
C THR A 9 -5.87 -6.01 -14.06
N ALA A 10 -6.63 -5.01 -14.49
CA ALA A 10 -8.03 -4.81 -14.12
C ALA A 10 -8.36 -4.88 -12.60
N GLU A 11 -7.48 -4.36 -11.73
CA GLU A 11 -7.79 -4.26 -10.29
C GLU A 11 -8.57 -2.97 -9.97
N PRO A 12 -9.53 -3.02 -9.02
CA PRO A 12 -10.32 -1.85 -8.64
C PRO A 12 -9.44 -0.81 -7.94
N ALA A 13 -9.26 0.33 -8.58
CA ALA A 13 -8.60 1.48 -7.99
C ALA A 13 -9.51 2.17 -6.95
N PRO A 14 -8.92 2.93 -6.00
CA PRO A 14 -9.66 3.76 -5.05
C PRO A 14 -10.63 4.78 -5.67
N CYS A 15 -10.47 5.10 -6.96
CA CYS A 15 -11.41 5.95 -7.69
C CYS A 15 -12.67 5.20 -8.19
N GLY A 16 -12.74 3.88 -8.00
CA GLY A 16 -13.86 3.03 -8.42
C GLY A 16 -13.70 2.41 -9.82
N HIS A 17 -12.64 2.75 -10.55
CA HIS A 17 -12.36 2.18 -11.87
C HIS A 17 -11.40 0.99 -11.79
N ALA A 18 -11.70 -0.09 -12.51
CA ALA A 18 -10.76 -1.19 -12.69
C ALA A 18 -9.69 -0.79 -13.70
N VAL A 19 -8.43 -0.80 -13.28
CA VAL A 19 -7.29 -0.42 -14.12
C VAL A 19 -6.10 -1.33 -13.85
N ASP A 20 -5.20 -1.37 -14.83
CA ASP A 20 -3.92 -2.04 -14.66
C ASP A 20 -3.03 -1.26 -13.69
N GLY A 21 -1.94 -1.88 -13.27
CA GLY A 21 -0.99 -1.22 -12.41
C GLY A 21 0.18 -2.10 -12.04
N ARG A 22 0.88 -1.68 -11.00
CA ARG A 22 2.05 -2.39 -10.48
C ARG A 22 1.99 -2.45 -8.97
N ARG A 23 2.23 -3.64 -8.45
CA ARG A 23 2.42 -3.90 -7.03
C ARG A 23 3.89 -4.09 -6.75
N HIS A 24 4.42 -3.28 -5.87
CA HIS A 24 5.77 -3.36 -5.34
C HIS A 24 5.69 -3.83 -3.90
N GLN A 25 6.49 -4.82 -3.56
CA GLN A 25 6.56 -5.35 -2.21
C GLN A 25 8.01 -5.42 -1.76
N GLU A 26 8.26 -5.04 -0.52
CA GLU A 26 9.54 -5.28 0.14
C GLU A 26 9.31 -5.98 1.46
N ASN A 27 10.14 -6.97 1.76
CA ASN A 27 10.08 -7.69 3.03
C ASN A 27 11.49 -7.92 3.54
N ASP A 28 11.76 -7.58 4.81
CA ASP A 28 13.07 -7.81 5.41
C ASP A 28 13.16 -9.10 6.23
N ASP A 29 12.12 -9.94 6.21
CA ASP A 29 11.95 -11.17 7.02
C ASP A 29 11.95 -10.93 8.54
N ALA A 30 12.35 -9.74 9.00
CA ALA A 30 12.44 -9.35 10.40
C ALA A 30 11.22 -8.56 10.93
N GLY A 31 10.10 -8.53 10.18
CA GLY A 31 8.86 -7.84 10.59
C GLY A 31 8.60 -6.49 9.91
N LEU A 32 9.45 -6.07 8.96
CA LEU A 32 9.13 -4.98 8.03
C LEU A 32 8.55 -5.55 6.75
N LEU A 33 7.32 -5.16 6.42
CA LEU A 33 6.68 -5.41 5.13
C LEU A 33 6.17 -4.11 4.53
N ILE A 34 6.62 -3.81 3.32
CA ILE A 34 6.16 -2.69 2.50
C ILE A 34 5.35 -3.28 1.35
N ASP A 35 4.12 -2.82 1.17
CA ASP A 35 3.24 -3.15 0.04
C ASP A 35 2.76 -1.85 -0.58
N ASP A 36 3.22 -1.57 -1.79
CA ASP A 36 2.85 -0.37 -2.53
C ASP A 36 2.17 -0.76 -3.84
N ARG A 37 0.97 -0.25 -4.07
CA ARG A 37 0.19 -0.49 -5.30
C ARG A 37 0.01 0.83 -6.01
N VAL A 38 0.56 0.92 -7.22
CA VAL A 38 0.42 2.08 -8.09
C VAL A 38 -0.48 1.69 -9.25
N TYR A 39 -1.62 2.35 -9.35
CA TYR A 39 -2.61 2.12 -10.40
C TYR A 39 -2.29 3.01 -11.60
N ALA A 40 -2.55 2.53 -12.82
CA ALA A 40 -2.30 3.27 -14.07
C ALA A 40 -3.09 4.58 -14.15
N CYS A 41 -4.23 4.67 -13.45
CA CYS A 41 -5.00 5.91 -13.33
C CYS A 41 -4.34 6.97 -12.44
N GLY A 42 -3.24 6.65 -11.74
CA GLY A 42 -2.53 7.51 -10.80
C GLY A 42 -2.90 7.31 -9.33
N CYS A 43 -3.88 6.45 -9.01
CA CYS A 43 -4.17 6.12 -7.61
C CYS A 43 -3.02 5.31 -6.99
N ARG A 44 -2.91 5.37 -5.66
CA ARG A 44 -1.89 4.64 -4.92
C ARG A 44 -2.43 4.12 -3.60
N VAL A 45 -2.06 2.90 -3.24
CA VAL A 45 -2.30 2.32 -1.92
C VAL A 45 -0.97 1.88 -1.34
N ILE A 46 -0.64 2.40 -0.17
CA ILE A 46 0.60 2.11 0.55
C ILE A 46 0.21 1.40 1.83
N ARG A 47 0.75 0.22 2.09
CA ARG A 47 0.62 -0.50 3.36
C ARG A 47 2.01 -0.84 3.87
N HIS A 48 2.34 -0.33 5.05
CA HIS A 48 3.57 -0.65 5.75
C HIS A 48 3.25 -1.35 7.06
N GLU A 49 3.90 -2.46 7.32
CA GLU A 49 3.90 -3.18 8.58
C GLU A 49 5.29 -3.07 9.18
N TYR A 50 5.37 -2.64 10.44
CA TYR A 50 6.61 -2.36 11.14
C TYR A 50 6.94 -3.49 12.12
N HIS A 51 8.19 -3.56 12.56
CA HIS A 51 8.71 -4.58 13.48
C HIS A 51 7.94 -4.67 14.81
N ASP A 52 7.36 -3.56 15.23
CA ASP A 52 6.51 -3.44 16.42
C ASP A 52 5.11 -4.06 16.25
N GLY A 53 4.79 -4.57 15.05
CA GLY A 53 3.44 -5.04 14.70
C GLY A 53 2.48 -3.92 14.33
N SER A 54 2.91 -2.66 14.48
CA SER A 54 2.18 -1.50 13.98
C SER A 54 1.98 -1.58 12.47
N VAL A 55 0.78 -1.23 12.00
CA VAL A 55 0.43 -1.19 10.57
C VAL A 55 0.01 0.23 10.20
N ARG A 56 0.52 0.72 9.07
CA ARG A 56 0.08 1.96 8.45
C ARG A 56 -0.46 1.68 7.06
N ILE A 57 -1.69 2.11 6.79
CA ILE A 57 -2.33 1.97 5.48
C ILE A 57 -2.72 3.37 5.00
N LYS A 58 -2.26 3.75 3.81
CA LYS A 58 -2.57 5.03 3.20
C LYS A 58 -3.11 4.82 1.79
N THR A 59 -4.31 5.33 1.56
CA THR A 59 -4.97 5.30 0.25
C THR A 59 -5.02 6.70 -0.34
N ILE A 60 -4.46 6.86 -1.53
CA ILE A 60 -4.31 8.13 -2.23
C ILE A 60 -5.02 8.01 -3.58
N ARG A 61 -5.95 8.93 -3.86
CA ARG A 61 -6.58 9.04 -5.17
C ARG A 61 -5.64 9.74 -6.15
N HIS A 62 -5.79 9.48 -7.45
CA HIS A 62 -5.03 10.13 -8.53
C HIS A 62 -5.06 11.67 -8.55
N ASP A 63 -5.96 12.27 -7.78
CA ASP A 63 -6.16 13.70 -7.59
C ASP A 63 -5.29 14.25 -6.45
N GLY A 64 -4.41 13.42 -5.89
CA GLY A 64 -3.59 13.73 -4.71
C GLY A 64 -4.33 13.64 -3.38
N LYS A 65 -5.68 13.56 -3.41
CA LYS A 65 -6.50 13.43 -2.20
C LYS A 65 -6.20 12.12 -1.46
N VAL A 66 -5.82 12.23 -0.19
CA VAL A 66 -5.76 11.09 0.73
C VAL A 66 -7.18 10.70 1.10
N LEU A 67 -7.60 9.49 0.72
CA LEU A 67 -8.92 8.95 1.04
C LEU A 67 -8.93 8.27 2.41
N ALA A 68 -7.83 7.62 2.78
CA ALA A 68 -7.63 7.00 4.08
C ALA A 68 -6.15 7.10 4.49
N ASP A 69 -5.89 7.38 5.77
CA ASP A 69 -4.58 7.24 6.42
C ASP A 69 -4.87 6.61 7.78
N GLU A 70 -4.72 5.29 7.83
CA GLU A 70 -4.98 4.47 9.01
C GLU A 70 -3.63 4.10 9.61
N HIS A 71 -3.52 4.26 10.93
CA HIS A 71 -2.37 3.81 11.68
C HIS A 71 -2.89 3.05 12.90
N SER A 72 -2.63 1.74 12.91
CA SER A 72 -2.91 0.88 14.05
C SER A 72 -1.57 0.58 14.72
N GLY A 73 -1.30 1.26 15.82
CA GLY A 73 -0.24 0.90 16.75
C GLY A 73 -0.88 0.48 18.07
N ASN A 74 -0.48 -0.67 18.61
CA ASN A 74 -0.89 -1.06 19.95
C ASN A 74 -0.12 -0.18 20.93
N HIS A 75 -0.67 0.99 21.25
CA HIS A 75 -0.17 1.79 22.36
C HIS A 75 -0.71 1.16 23.65
N GLU A 76 0.05 0.25 24.26
CA GLU A 76 -0.16 -0.06 25.67
C GLU A 76 0.38 1.15 26.45
N ALA A 77 -0.54 1.91 27.04
CA ALA A 77 -0.28 3.05 27.91
C ALA A 77 0.07 2.58 29.34
#